data_AF-A0A842ZYQ9-F1
#
_entry.id   AF-A0A842ZYQ9-F1
#
_cell.length_a   1.000
_cell.length_b   1.000
_cell.length_c   1.000
_cell.angle_alpha   90.00
_cell.angle_beta   90.00
_cell.angle_gamma   90.00
#
_symmetry.space_group_name_H-M   'P 1'
#
loop_
_entity.id
_entity.type
_entity.pdbx_description
1 polymer ?
#
loop_
_entity_poly.entity_id
_entity_poly.type
_entity_poly.pdbx_seq_one_letter_code
_entity_poly.pdbx_strand_id
1 'polypeptide(L)'
;MGKRGKCMKKILSPIGIAYFLVFILLTTLFIAPSCEGMVIPQHRYTLQEPPTPPQQPPTGPGGSNYSHDGVRQSRYGFGAREFWIFEPTNPTPPSAPLIVFNHGWSAFFPIAYKAWIEHLVKRGNIVIYPRYQLGFIIGVRYATQHAIQAVKKAITILQNGDHVQPDLDKFAIVGHSLGGGITAEMAVLAEEKGLPRPKAVMPVQPFIRNDTMMKDFHDIPATTLLLVVVGENDMIAGNFSGKLIFSTSDQIPFDQKDFIIQRTDRHGSPALVADHFAPVCIPNSSWVDAVDYYSTWKLFDALTDYAFYGTSHEFCLGNTPEQRFMGNWNDGTPVKELTVTDTP
;
A
#
# COMPACT_ATOMS: atom_id res chain seq x y z
N MET A 1 -46.64 11.65 52.83
CA MET A 1 -47.03 11.21 54.20
C MET A 1 -46.87 9.70 54.25
N GLY A 2 -45.77 9.16 54.79
CA GLY A 2 -45.68 8.52 56.14
C GLY A 2 -46.41 7.16 56.18
N LYS A 3 -45.87 5.99 56.58
CA LYS A 3 -44.88 5.62 57.60
C LYS A 3 -44.61 4.09 57.54
N ARG A 4 -43.39 3.66 57.96
CA ARG A 4 -43.01 2.43 58.73
C ARG A 4 -43.26 1.06 58.05
N GLY A 5 -42.33 0.10 58.00
CA GLY A 5 -41.22 -0.26 58.89
C GLY A 5 -41.56 -1.55 59.65
N LYS A 6 -40.90 -2.68 59.31
CA LYS A 6 -40.69 -3.81 60.24
C LYS A 6 -39.44 -4.61 59.84
N CYS A 7 -38.42 -4.44 60.67
CA CYS A 7 -37.22 -5.26 60.78
C CYS A 7 -37.61 -6.66 61.27
N MET A 8 -37.01 -7.71 60.70
CA MET A 8 -37.13 -9.07 61.22
C MET A 8 -35.73 -9.67 61.33
N LYS A 9 -35.16 -9.58 62.54
CA LYS A 9 -34.02 -10.39 62.97
C LYS A 9 -34.46 -11.86 63.02
N LYS A 10 -33.76 -12.75 62.31
CA LYS A 10 -33.72 -14.18 62.66
C LYS A 10 -32.29 -14.53 63.04
N ILE A 11 -32.08 -14.68 64.33
CA ILE A 11 -30.90 -15.24 64.97
C ILE A 11 -30.95 -16.75 64.68
N LEU A 12 -29.93 -17.28 64.00
CA LEU A 12 -29.72 -18.73 63.88
C LEU A 12 -29.42 -19.29 65.27
N SER A 13 -30.16 -20.33 65.67
CA SER A 13 -29.93 -20.97 66.97
C SER A 13 -28.59 -21.73 66.98
N PRO A 14 -27.95 -21.90 68.15
CA PRO A 14 -26.67 -22.62 68.29
C PRO A 14 -26.70 -24.04 67.74
N ILE A 15 -27.89 -24.65 67.71
CA ILE A 15 -28.13 -26.02 67.20
C ILE A 15 -27.96 -26.07 65.68
N GLY A 16 -28.35 -25.03 64.94
CA GLY A 16 -28.21 -24.98 63.47
C GLY A 16 -26.77 -24.90 62.99
N ILE A 17 -25.88 -24.30 63.80
CA ILE A 17 -24.45 -24.16 63.47
C ILE A 17 -23.72 -25.49 63.69
N ALA A 18 -24.11 -26.26 64.70
CA ALA A 18 -23.54 -27.59 64.97
C ALA A 18 -23.86 -28.60 63.86
N TYR A 19 -25.10 -28.62 63.33
CA TYR A 19 -25.48 -29.49 62.22
C TYR A 19 -24.77 -29.12 60.90
N PHE A 20 -24.52 -27.83 60.66
CA PHE A 20 -23.82 -27.37 59.45
C PHE A 20 -22.33 -27.74 59.45
N LEU A 21 -21.66 -27.70 60.61
CA LEU A 21 -20.26 -28.07 60.74
C LEU A 21 -20.02 -29.59 60.69
N VAL A 22 -20.94 -30.41 61.22
CA VAL A 22 -20.87 -31.89 61.10
C VAL A 22 -21.07 -32.36 59.65
N PHE A 23 -21.89 -31.66 58.86
CA PHE A 23 -22.10 -31.97 57.45
C PHE A 23 -20.88 -31.64 56.56
N ILE A 24 -20.12 -30.60 56.91
CA ILE A 24 -18.85 -30.23 56.22
C ILE A 24 -17.72 -31.22 56.61
N LEU A 25 -17.71 -31.73 57.84
CA LEU A 25 -16.69 -32.68 58.29
C LEU A 25 -16.90 -34.10 57.71
N LEU A 26 -18.15 -34.52 57.48
CA LEU A 26 -18.48 -35.82 56.89
C LEU A 26 -18.30 -35.87 55.36
N THR A 27 -18.37 -34.73 54.67
CA THR A 27 -18.13 -34.65 53.22
C THR A 27 -16.64 -34.58 52.85
N THR A 28 -15.77 -34.26 53.80
CA THR A 28 -14.32 -34.20 53.60
C THR A 28 -13.60 -35.52 53.93
N LEU A 29 -14.25 -36.48 54.59
CA LEU A 29 -13.62 -37.75 55.02
C LEU A 29 -13.79 -38.95 54.07
N PHE A 30 -14.52 -38.83 52.96
CA PHE A 30 -14.77 -39.97 52.03
C PHE A 30 -14.33 -39.76 50.57
N ILE A 31 -13.56 -38.73 50.27
CA ILE A 31 -12.90 -38.60 48.95
C ILE A 31 -11.41 -38.88 49.13
N ALA A 32 -11.08 -40.16 49.30
CA ALA A 32 -9.71 -40.62 49.11
C ALA A 32 -9.30 -40.35 47.64
N PRO A 33 -8.08 -39.85 47.38
CA PRO A 33 -7.63 -39.64 46.01
C PRO A 33 -7.30 -41.00 45.41
N SER A 34 -8.18 -41.52 44.57
CA SER A 34 -7.81 -42.54 43.58
C SER A 34 -7.05 -41.84 42.45
N CYS A 35 -5.84 -41.38 42.75
CA CYS A 35 -4.92 -40.74 41.80
C CYS A 35 -3.63 -41.56 41.71
N GLU A 36 -3.77 -42.85 41.39
CA GLU A 36 -2.67 -43.62 40.82
C GLU A 36 -3.16 -44.20 39.48
N GLY A 37 -2.48 -43.82 38.39
CA GLY A 37 -2.58 -44.54 37.13
C GLY A 37 -3.45 -43.95 36.02
N MET A 38 -3.39 -42.64 35.76
CA MET A 38 -3.59 -42.15 34.39
C MET A 38 -2.48 -41.14 34.07
N VAL A 39 -1.36 -41.65 33.58
CA VAL A 39 -0.42 -40.83 32.81
C VAL A 39 -1.14 -40.54 31.49
N ILE A 40 -1.92 -39.47 31.45
CA ILE A 40 -2.32 -38.87 30.18
C ILE A 40 -1.00 -38.45 29.54
N PRO A 41 -0.63 -38.96 28.35
CA PRO A 41 0.53 -38.43 27.65
C PRO A 41 0.23 -36.95 27.47
N GLN A 42 0.99 -36.08 28.13
CA GLN A 42 1.06 -34.69 27.71
C GLN A 42 1.72 -34.72 26.33
N HIS A 43 0.93 -34.96 25.27
CA HIS A 43 1.26 -34.43 23.97
C HIS A 43 1.35 -32.93 24.19
N ARG A 44 2.58 -32.44 24.38
CA ARG A 44 2.89 -31.05 24.14
C ARG A 44 2.60 -30.83 22.66
N TYR A 45 1.37 -30.47 22.34
CA TYR A 45 1.10 -29.69 21.15
C TYR A 45 1.86 -28.40 21.37
N THR A 46 3.11 -28.37 20.92
CA THR A 46 3.78 -27.12 20.66
C THR A 46 2.96 -26.50 19.53
N LEU A 47 2.12 -25.52 19.87
CA LEU A 47 1.52 -24.67 18.85
C LEU A 47 2.70 -24.03 18.13
N GLN A 48 2.99 -24.54 16.93
CA GLN A 48 4.01 -23.95 16.08
C GLN A 48 3.46 -22.59 15.66
N GLU A 49 4.17 -21.53 16.02
CA GLU A 49 3.85 -20.18 15.55
C GLU A 49 3.77 -20.19 14.02
N PRO A 50 2.76 -19.54 13.41
CA PRO A 50 2.62 -19.51 11.97
C PRO A 50 3.86 -18.86 11.31
N PRO A 51 4.23 -19.26 10.08
CA PRO A 51 5.29 -18.61 9.33
C PRO A 51 5.07 -17.10 9.24
N THR A 52 6.13 -16.30 9.31
CA THR A 52 6.05 -14.85 9.18
C THR A 52 6.40 -14.41 7.75
N PRO A 53 5.80 -13.33 7.24
CA PRO A 53 6.05 -12.88 5.87
C PRO A 53 7.50 -12.42 5.64
N PRO A 54 7.98 -12.42 4.39
CA PRO A 54 9.31 -11.92 4.06
C PRO A 54 9.46 -10.45 4.47
N GLN A 55 10.64 -10.12 4.97
CA GLN A 55 11.01 -8.74 5.26
C GLN A 55 11.42 -8.01 3.96
N GLN A 56 11.48 -6.67 4.03
CA GLN A 56 11.98 -5.85 2.93
C GLN A 56 13.36 -6.38 2.49
N PRO A 57 13.60 -6.58 1.18
CA PRO A 57 14.89 -7.07 0.73
C PRO A 57 16.00 -6.04 1.04
N PRO A 58 17.24 -6.48 1.30
CA PRO A 58 18.34 -5.57 1.60
C PRO A 58 18.79 -4.79 0.36
N THR A 59 18.62 -5.34 -0.84
CA THR A 59 19.12 -4.78 -2.10
C THR A 59 18.15 -5.00 -3.26
N GLY A 60 18.29 -4.19 -4.31
CA GLY A 60 17.52 -4.31 -5.55
C GLY A 60 16.19 -3.54 -5.50
N PRO A 61 15.36 -3.64 -6.54
CA PRO A 61 14.04 -2.99 -6.58
C PRO A 61 13.18 -3.40 -5.38
N GLY A 62 12.54 -2.43 -4.71
CA GLY A 62 11.80 -2.62 -3.46
C GLY A 62 12.68 -2.76 -2.22
N GLY A 63 14.00 -2.75 -2.38
CA GLY A 63 14.98 -2.95 -1.32
C GLY A 63 15.23 -1.73 -0.44
N SER A 64 15.99 -1.95 0.64
CA SER A 64 16.30 -0.95 1.67
C SER A 64 17.70 -0.33 1.53
N ASN A 65 18.43 -0.60 0.46
CA ASN A 65 19.73 -0.01 0.13
C ASN A 65 19.59 1.42 -0.43
N TYR A 66 19.12 2.34 0.42
CA TYR A 66 18.93 3.73 0.05
C TYR A 66 20.24 4.48 -0.18
N SER A 67 20.26 5.40 -1.14
CA SER A 67 21.37 6.33 -1.38
C SER A 67 21.26 7.62 -0.55
N HIS A 68 20.10 7.85 0.07
CA HIS A 68 19.80 9.02 0.89
C HIS A 68 19.11 8.63 2.20
N ASP A 69 19.55 9.22 3.32
CA ASP A 69 19.01 8.89 4.64
C ASP A 69 17.82 9.79 5.03
N GLY A 70 17.71 10.96 4.42
CA GLY A 70 16.75 12.00 4.78
C GLY A 70 15.73 12.33 3.70
N VAL A 71 14.60 12.88 4.14
CA VAL A 71 13.51 13.38 3.28
C VAL A 71 13.15 14.78 3.74
N ARG A 72 13.30 15.78 2.85
CA ARG A 72 12.75 17.12 3.06
C ARG A 72 11.34 17.17 2.50
N GLN A 73 10.37 17.53 3.33
CA GLN A 73 8.97 17.72 2.93
C GLN A 73 8.62 19.21 2.97
N SER A 74 8.10 19.73 1.86
CA SER A 74 7.55 21.09 1.77
C SER A 74 6.11 21.05 1.23
N ARG A 75 5.31 22.08 1.55
CA ARG A 75 3.88 22.16 1.23
C ARG A 75 3.57 23.52 0.63
N TYR A 76 2.83 23.53 -0.47
CA TYR A 76 2.50 24.75 -1.22
C TYR A 76 1.05 24.74 -1.71
N GLY A 77 0.60 25.90 -2.17
CA GLY A 77 -0.75 26.07 -2.70
C GLY A 77 -1.82 26.08 -1.60
N PHE A 78 -3.07 25.91 -2.02
CA PHE A 78 -4.22 25.87 -1.12
C PHE A 78 -5.37 25.09 -1.77
N GLY A 79 -6.25 24.53 -0.94
CA GLY A 79 -7.45 23.84 -1.41
C GLY A 79 -7.15 22.65 -2.32
N ALA A 80 -7.90 22.48 -3.41
CA ALA A 80 -7.71 21.35 -4.35
C ALA A 80 -6.36 21.40 -5.09
N ARG A 81 -5.74 22.58 -5.15
CA ARG A 81 -4.44 22.82 -5.82
C ARG A 81 -3.28 22.84 -4.84
N GLU A 82 -3.51 22.42 -3.61
CA GLU A 82 -2.45 22.16 -2.65
C GLU A 82 -1.64 20.95 -3.07
N PHE A 83 -0.34 20.97 -2.76
CA PHE A 83 0.55 19.85 -3.04
C PHE A 83 1.73 19.83 -2.08
N TRP A 84 2.36 18.67 -2.01
CA TRP A 84 3.61 18.45 -1.30
C TRP A 84 4.71 18.13 -2.29
N ILE A 85 5.92 18.57 -1.94
CA ILE A 85 7.16 18.18 -2.60
C ILE A 85 8.00 17.46 -1.56
N PHE A 86 8.51 16.29 -1.93
CA PHE A 86 9.45 15.51 -1.14
C PHE A 86 10.77 15.39 -1.89
N GLU A 87 11.88 15.70 -1.22
CA GLU A 87 13.21 15.75 -1.82
C GLU A 87 14.21 14.92 -0.99
N PRO A 88 15.15 14.22 -1.65
CA PRO A 88 16.20 13.48 -0.96
C PRO A 88 17.14 14.44 -0.23
N THR A 89 17.54 14.05 0.99
CA THR A 89 18.59 14.73 1.76
C THR A 89 19.54 13.72 2.40
N ASN A 90 20.70 14.18 2.85
CA ASN A 90 21.75 13.36 3.46
C ASN A 90 22.21 12.16 2.60
N PRO A 91 22.99 12.43 1.52
CA PRO A 91 23.34 13.75 0.97
C PRO A 91 22.20 14.35 0.15
N THR A 92 22.15 15.67 -0.01
CA THR A 92 21.21 16.30 -0.96
C THR A 92 21.83 16.30 -2.35
N PRO A 93 21.24 15.62 -3.35
CA PRO A 93 21.77 15.63 -4.71
C PRO A 93 21.49 16.98 -5.39
N PRO A 94 22.31 17.40 -6.36
CA PRO A 94 22.05 18.64 -7.11
C PRO A 94 20.82 18.51 -8.04
N SER A 95 20.55 17.31 -8.53
CA SER A 95 19.40 17.00 -9.39
C SER A 95 18.93 15.55 -9.17
N ALA A 96 17.65 15.30 -9.44
CA ALA A 96 17.01 14.00 -9.27
C ALA A 96 15.83 13.81 -10.24
N PRO A 97 15.47 12.56 -10.60
CA PRO A 97 14.24 12.26 -11.33
C PRO A 97 13.00 12.81 -10.63
N LEU A 98 11.93 13.05 -11.39
CA LEU A 98 10.68 13.59 -10.88
C LEU A 98 9.54 12.58 -11.01
N ILE A 99 8.94 12.24 -9.88
CA ILE A 99 7.82 11.30 -9.78
C ILE A 99 6.57 12.05 -9.30
N VAL A 100 5.45 11.83 -9.97
CA VAL A 100 4.13 12.27 -9.48
C VAL A 100 3.42 11.09 -8.82
N PHE A 101 2.99 11.27 -7.58
CA PHE A 101 2.24 10.28 -6.81
C PHE A 101 0.79 10.74 -6.60
N ASN A 102 -0.14 10.18 -7.37
CA ASN A 102 -1.56 10.49 -7.28
C ASN A 102 -2.25 9.55 -6.28
N HIS A 103 -2.72 10.09 -5.16
CA HIS A 103 -3.33 9.31 -4.07
C HIS A 103 -4.71 8.74 -4.40
N GLY A 104 -5.22 7.83 -3.55
CA GLY A 104 -6.60 7.34 -3.63
C GLY A 104 -7.65 8.35 -3.15
N TRP A 105 -8.94 8.05 -3.33
CA TRP A 105 -10.02 8.93 -2.87
C TRP A 105 -9.90 9.20 -1.36
N SER A 106 -10.07 10.46 -0.94
CA SER A 106 -10.01 10.97 0.44
C SER A 106 -8.65 11.02 1.13
N ALA A 107 -7.60 10.45 0.53
CA ALA A 107 -6.24 10.54 1.04
C ALA A 107 -5.63 11.94 0.75
N PHE A 108 -6.21 13.02 1.29
CA PHE A 108 -5.77 14.39 0.98
C PHE A 108 -4.37 14.71 1.51
N PHE A 109 -3.92 13.95 2.49
CA PHE A 109 -2.61 14.11 3.11
C PHE A 109 -1.75 12.88 2.81
N PRO A 110 -0.44 13.07 2.61
CA PRO A 110 0.48 11.98 2.22
C PRO A 110 0.59 10.79 3.17
N ILE A 111 0.02 10.87 4.39
CA ILE A 111 0.22 9.89 5.47
C ILE A 111 -0.12 8.45 5.05
N ALA A 112 -1.17 8.26 4.25
CA ALA A 112 -1.61 6.94 3.79
C ALA A 112 -0.59 6.23 2.86
N TYR A 113 0.33 6.98 2.25
CA TYR A 113 1.34 6.45 1.32
C TYR A 113 2.76 6.82 1.76
N LYS A 114 2.92 7.27 3.01
CA LYS A 114 4.15 7.98 3.41
C LYS A 114 5.35 7.05 3.38
N ALA A 115 5.20 5.75 3.66
CA ALA A 115 6.31 4.81 3.58
C ALA A 115 6.79 4.63 2.15
N TRP A 116 5.88 4.49 1.18
CA TRP A 116 6.26 4.39 -0.24
C TRP A 116 6.86 5.70 -0.77
N ILE A 117 6.30 6.85 -0.39
CA ILE A 117 6.87 8.16 -0.75
C ILE A 117 8.29 8.29 -0.18
N GLU A 118 8.52 7.96 1.09
CA GLU A 118 9.85 8.01 1.69
C GLU A 118 10.82 7.03 1.04
N HIS A 119 10.37 5.82 0.69
CA HIS A 119 11.15 4.85 -0.06
C HIS A 119 11.63 5.42 -1.40
N LEU A 120 10.72 5.96 -2.23
CA LEU A 120 11.06 6.56 -3.51
C LEU A 120 12.03 7.73 -3.37
N VAL A 121 11.83 8.57 -2.35
CA VAL A 121 12.68 9.73 -2.11
C VAL A 121 14.07 9.31 -1.64
N LYS A 122 14.16 8.35 -0.71
CA LYS A 122 15.43 7.81 -0.21
C LYS A 122 16.22 7.05 -1.28
N ARG A 123 15.54 6.56 -2.31
CA ARG A 123 16.14 6.04 -3.55
C ARG A 123 16.67 7.13 -4.50
N GLY A 124 16.48 8.41 -4.19
CA GLY A 124 17.03 9.54 -4.94
C GLY A 124 16.07 10.22 -5.90
N ASN A 125 14.76 10.10 -5.69
CA ASN A 125 13.75 10.75 -6.53
C ASN A 125 13.11 11.95 -5.82
N ILE A 126 12.73 12.97 -6.59
CA ILE A 126 11.77 13.98 -6.12
C ILE A 126 10.37 13.40 -6.28
N VAL A 127 9.53 13.50 -5.25
CA VAL A 127 8.13 13.09 -5.33
C VAL A 127 7.21 14.30 -5.16
N ILE A 128 6.31 14.51 -6.11
CA ILE A 128 5.21 15.47 -6.00
C ILE A 128 3.94 14.72 -5.64
N TYR A 129 3.24 15.18 -4.61
CA TYR A 129 1.94 14.66 -4.19
C TYR A 129 0.88 15.76 -4.35
N PRO A 130 0.11 15.76 -5.44
CA PRO A 130 -1.01 16.68 -5.61
C PRO A 130 -2.18 16.27 -4.72
N ARG A 131 -2.82 17.23 -4.05
CA ARG A 131 -4.06 16.98 -3.29
C ARG A 131 -5.26 16.73 -4.19
N TYR A 132 -5.32 17.44 -5.31
CA TYR A 132 -6.31 17.43 -6.42
C TYR A 132 -7.83 17.50 -6.09
N GLN A 133 -8.27 17.23 -4.86
CA GLN A 133 -9.65 17.18 -4.39
C GLN A 133 -9.78 17.80 -2.98
N LEU A 134 -10.92 18.43 -2.69
CA LEU A 134 -11.12 19.20 -1.45
C LEU A 134 -11.79 18.39 -0.34
N GLY A 135 -12.68 17.47 -0.71
CA GLY A 135 -13.46 16.66 0.21
C GLY A 135 -14.00 15.42 -0.47
N PHE A 136 -14.82 14.65 0.26
CA PHE A 136 -15.36 13.39 -0.23
C PHE A 136 -16.26 13.57 -1.46
N ILE A 137 -17.14 14.58 -1.48
CA ILE A 137 -18.12 14.76 -2.57
C ILE A 137 -17.70 15.88 -3.54
N ILE A 138 -16.92 16.85 -3.07
CA ILE A 138 -16.58 18.08 -3.80
C ILE A 138 -15.13 18.00 -4.31
N GLY A 139 -14.96 18.27 -5.61
CA GLY A 139 -13.64 18.51 -6.20
C GLY A 139 -13.06 17.38 -7.05
N VAL A 140 -13.78 16.26 -7.23
CA VAL A 140 -13.32 15.17 -8.11
C VAL A 140 -13.52 15.46 -9.60
N ARG A 141 -14.47 16.33 -9.96
CA ARG A 141 -14.78 16.68 -11.36
C ARG A 141 -13.61 17.24 -12.15
N TYR A 142 -12.74 17.97 -11.48
CA TYR A 142 -11.56 18.59 -12.08
C TYR A 142 -10.26 18.03 -11.47
N ALA A 143 -10.31 16.83 -10.86
CA ALA A 143 -9.19 16.25 -10.14
C ALA A 143 -7.92 16.20 -11.00
N THR A 144 -7.99 15.61 -12.19
CA THR A 144 -6.85 15.52 -13.10
C THR A 144 -6.29 16.90 -13.47
N GLN A 145 -7.16 17.87 -13.75
CA GLN A 145 -6.72 19.24 -14.05
C GLN A 145 -6.03 19.91 -12.85
N HIS A 146 -6.54 19.70 -11.63
CA HIS A 146 -5.91 20.20 -10.41
C HIS A 146 -4.55 19.52 -10.16
N ALA A 147 -4.45 18.21 -10.39
CA ALA A 147 -3.20 17.46 -10.28
C ALA A 147 -2.15 18.02 -11.26
N ILE A 148 -2.51 18.18 -12.54
CA ILE A 148 -1.64 18.78 -13.56
C ILE A 148 -1.19 20.19 -13.16
N GLN A 149 -2.10 21.04 -12.69
CA GLN A 149 -1.77 22.41 -12.26
C GLN A 149 -0.82 22.44 -11.07
N ALA A 150 -1.03 21.55 -10.09
CA ALA A 150 -0.14 21.40 -8.94
C ALA A 150 1.26 20.94 -9.38
N VAL A 151 1.36 19.95 -10.25
CA VAL A 151 2.65 19.45 -10.78
C VAL A 151 3.39 20.54 -11.55
N LYS A 152 2.72 21.28 -12.44
CA LYS A 152 3.34 22.41 -13.16
C LYS A 152 3.89 23.45 -12.20
N LYS A 153 3.13 23.78 -11.15
CA LYS A 153 3.58 24.76 -10.14
C LYS A 153 4.76 24.24 -9.32
N ALA A 154 4.74 22.95 -8.96
CA ALA A 154 5.85 22.29 -8.27
C ALA A 154 7.13 22.31 -9.11
N ILE A 155 7.06 21.97 -10.40
CA ILE A 155 8.19 22.05 -11.33
C ILE A 155 8.76 23.48 -11.37
N THR A 156 7.91 24.50 -11.46
CA THR A 156 8.36 25.90 -11.42
C THR A 156 9.07 26.26 -10.12
N ILE A 157 8.59 25.77 -8.97
CA ILE A 157 9.22 26.03 -7.66
C ILE A 157 10.60 25.35 -7.59
N LEU A 158 10.68 24.09 -8.01
CA LEU A 158 11.91 23.30 -8.01
C LEU A 158 12.99 23.95 -8.90
N GLN A 159 12.61 24.48 -10.07
CA GLN A 159 13.54 25.11 -11.01
C GLN A 159 14.07 26.49 -10.57
N ASN A 160 13.38 27.19 -9.66
CA ASN A 160 13.67 28.59 -9.35
C ASN A 160 14.04 28.84 -7.87
N GLY A 161 14.23 27.80 -7.07
CA GLY A 161 14.49 27.93 -5.63
C GLY A 161 15.66 27.10 -5.14
N ASP A 162 15.86 27.12 -3.82
CA ASP A 162 16.83 26.27 -3.12
C ASP A 162 16.29 24.82 -2.98
N HIS A 163 16.15 24.18 -4.13
CA HIS A 163 15.56 22.86 -4.32
C HIS A 163 16.48 21.94 -5.11
N VAL A 164 16.30 20.64 -4.91
CA VAL A 164 16.89 19.62 -5.79
C VAL A 164 16.33 19.85 -7.19
N GLN A 165 17.20 20.05 -8.19
CA GLN A 165 16.76 20.38 -9.54
C GLN A 165 16.05 19.17 -10.18
N PRO A 166 14.84 19.34 -10.75
CA PRO A 166 14.12 18.22 -11.31
C PRO A 166 14.71 17.87 -12.68
N ASP A 167 15.18 16.64 -12.83
CA ASP A 167 15.53 16.07 -14.13
C ASP A 167 14.24 15.67 -14.86
N LEU A 168 13.75 16.56 -15.71
CA LEU A 168 12.47 16.39 -16.41
C LEU A 168 12.52 15.36 -17.55
N ASP A 169 13.71 14.92 -17.98
CA ASP A 169 13.85 13.80 -18.91
C ASP A 169 13.58 12.46 -18.22
N LYS A 170 13.70 12.43 -16.88
CA LYS A 170 13.39 11.30 -16.01
C LYS A 170 12.10 11.56 -15.22
N PHE A 171 10.99 11.56 -15.95
CA PHE A 171 9.65 11.82 -15.41
C PHE A 171 8.78 10.56 -15.40
N ALA A 172 8.13 10.27 -14.25
CA ALA A 172 7.21 9.16 -14.10
C ALA A 172 5.96 9.52 -13.28
N ILE A 173 4.88 8.75 -13.46
CA ILE A 173 3.60 8.98 -12.77
C ILE A 173 3.10 7.64 -12.22
N VAL A 174 2.74 7.63 -10.93
CA VAL A 174 2.13 6.48 -10.24
C VAL A 174 0.91 6.95 -9.48
N GLY A 175 -0.08 6.09 -9.32
CA GLY A 175 -1.21 6.42 -8.47
C GLY A 175 -2.11 5.26 -8.14
N HIS A 176 -2.80 5.41 -7.00
CA HIS A 176 -3.66 4.38 -6.42
C HIS A 176 -5.14 4.71 -6.58
N SER A 177 -6.01 3.73 -6.85
CA SER A 177 -7.47 3.90 -6.85
C SER A 177 -7.91 5.01 -7.81
N LEU A 178 -8.67 6.01 -7.35
CA LEU A 178 -8.99 7.21 -8.14
C LEU A 178 -7.74 7.88 -8.73
N GLY A 179 -6.64 7.90 -7.97
CA GLY A 179 -5.33 8.40 -8.42
C GLY A 179 -4.69 7.56 -9.51
N GLY A 180 -5.03 6.27 -9.62
CA GLY A 180 -4.63 5.42 -10.74
C GLY A 180 -5.32 5.81 -12.04
N GLY A 181 -6.61 6.15 -12.00
CA GLY A 181 -7.33 6.74 -13.14
C GLY A 181 -6.75 8.10 -13.56
N ILE A 182 -6.48 8.98 -12.58
CA ILE A 182 -5.80 10.27 -12.81
C ILE A 182 -4.43 10.05 -13.43
N THR A 183 -3.68 9.04 -13.00
CA THR A 183 -2.34 8.72 -13.52
C THR A 183 -2.36 8.40 -15.00
N ALA A 184 -3.29 7.54 -15.44
CA ALA A 184 -3.45 7.21 -16.86
C ALA A 184 -3.92 8.43 -17.68
N GLU A 185 -4.89 9.20 -17.17
CA GLU A 185 -5.40 10.39 -17.86
C GLU A 185 -4.35 11.51 -17.95
N MET A 186 -3.53 11.69 -16.90
CA MET A 186 -2.39 12.61 -16.92
C MET A 186 -1.36 12.23 -17.95
N ALA A 187 -1.12 10.92 -18.17
CA ALA A 187 -0.17 10.45 -19.16
C ALA A 187 -0.59 10.81 -20.59
N VAL A 188 -1.89 10.67 -20.91
CA VAL A 188 -2.47 11.14 -22.18
C VAL A 188 -2.31 12.65 -22.33
N LEU A 189 -2.67 13.41 -21.29
CA LEU A 189 -2.70 14.87 -21.34
C LEU A 189 -1.32 15.55 -21.19
N ALA A 190 -0.25 14.79 -20.93
CA ALA A 190 1.02 15.33 -20.48
C ALA A 190 1.57 16.41 -21.43
N GLU A 191 1.73 16.07 -22.70
CA GLU A 191 2.28 16.98 -23.71
C GLU A 191 1.34 18.16 -23.98
N GLU A 192 0.04 17.90 -24.18
CA GLU A 192 -0.97 18.93 -24.44
C GLU A 192 -1.02 19.98 -23.32
N LYS A 193 -0.81 19.56 -22.07
CA LYS A 193 -0.85 20.45 -20.90
C LYS A 193 0.53 20.99 -20.51
N GLY A 194 1.60 20.63 -21.23
CA GLY A 194 2.96 21.09 -21.00
C GLY A 194 3.61 20.50 -19.74
N LEU A 195 3.27 19.27 -19.39
CA LEU A 195 4.08 18.42 -18.52
C LEU A 195 5.18 17.71 -19.35
N PRO A 196 6.26 17.24 -18.71
CA PRO A 196 7.20 16.34 -19.38
C PRO A 196 6.49 15.07 -19.84
N ARG A 197 6.97 14.45 -20.91
CA ARG A 197 6.45 13.15 -21.38
C ARG A 197 6.82 12.06 -20.36
N PRO A 198 5.86 11.33 -19.77
CA PRO A 198 6.18 10.29 -18.79
C PRO A 198 6.85 9.09 -19.46
N LYS A 199 7.99 8.68 -18.93
CA LYS A 199 8.73 7.49 -19.39
C LYS A 199 8.18 6.21 -18.76
N ALA A 200 7.65 6.31 -17.54
CA ALA A 200 7.02 5.22 -16.80
C ALA A 200 5.68 5.68 -16.21
N VAL A 201 4.65 4.86 -16.37
CA VAL A 201 3.30 5.10 -15.86
C VAL A 201 2.80 3.84 -15.15
N MET A 202 2.37 3.95 -13.90
CA MET A 202 1.89 2.80 -13.13
C MET A 202 0.57 3.09 -12.39
N PRO A 203 -0.59 2.81 -13.00
CA PRO A 203 -1.87 2.80 -12.31
C PRO A 203 -1.97 1.55 -11.41
N VAL A 204 -2.20 1.77 -10.11
CA VAL A 204 -2.36 0.70 -9.11
C VAL A 204 -3.78 0.66 -8.60
N GLN A 205 -4.41 -0.51 -8.73
CA GLN A 205 -5.82 -0.75 -8.40
C GLN A 205 -6.72 0.38 -8.90
N PRO A 206 -6.59 0.78 -10.18
CA PRO A 206 -7.11 2.06 -10.64
C PRO A 206 -8.64 2.06 -10.65
N PHE A 207 -9.22 3.23 -10.43
CA PHE A 207 -10.64 3.50 -10.62
C PHE A 207 -10.82 4.68 -11.57
N ILE A 208 -11.52 4.44 -12.68
CA ILE A 208 -11.89 5.46 -13.67
C ILE A 208 -13.31 5.94 -13.37
N ARG A 209 -13.45 7.24 -13.15
CA ARG A 209 -14.74 7.88 -12.99
C ARG A 209 -15.46 8.07 -14.32
N ASN A 210 -16.57 7.36 -14.50
CA ASN A 210 -17.34 7.36 -15.75
C ASN A 210 -17.87 8.72 -16.22
N ASP A 211 -18.04 9.67 -15.31
CA ASP A 211 -18.64 10.99 -15.54
C ASP A 211 -17.62 12.09 -15.86
N THR A 212 -16.36 11.91 -15.45
CA THR A 212 -15.37 13.00 -15.44
C THR A 212 -14.02 12.65 -16.04
N MET A 213 -13.71 11.37 -16.22
CA MET A 213 -12.44 10.91 -16.77
C MET A 213 -12.61 10.32 -18.17
N MET A 214 -11.55 10.39 -18.96
CA MET A 214 -11.47 9.72 -20.25
C MET A 214 -11.56 8.19 -20.13
N LYS A 215 -11.96 7.55 -21.23
CA LYS A 215 -12.16 6.10 -21.34
C LYS A 215 -11.36 5.49 -22.48
N ASP A 216 -10.53 6.30 -23.11
CA ASP A 216 -9.64 5.95 -24.20
C ASP A 216 -8.26 6.47 -23.82
N PHE A 217 -7.26 5.60 -23.86
CA PHE A 217 -5.90 5.89 -23.47
C PHE A 217 -4.92 5.66 -24.64
N HIS A 218 -5.43 5.74 -25.88
CA HIS A 218 -4.65 5.64 -27.12
C HIS A 218 -3.59 6.74 -27.28
N ASP A 219 -3.81 7.89 -26.65
CA ASP A 219 -2.91 9.05 -26.75
C ASP A 219 -1.78 9.03 -25.70
N ILE A 220 -1.65 7.97 -24.88
CA ILE A 220 -0.42 7.76 -24.11
C ILE A 220 0.72 7.53 -25.12
N PRO A 221 1.90 8.18 -25.00
CA PRO A 221 2.97 7.96 -25.95
C PRO A 221 3.36 6.47 -26.08
N ALA A 222 3.50 5.95 -27.30
CA ALA A 222 3.87 4.56 -27.54
C ALA A 222 5.26 4.16 -26.99
N THR A 223 6.08 5.15 -26.60
CA THR A 223 7.39 4.96 -25.96
C THR A 223 7.33 4.92 -24.43
N THR A 224 6.13 5.05 -23.84
CA THR A 224 5.93 5.01 -22.39
C THR A 224 5.85 3.56 -21.93
N LEU A 225 6.60 3.24 -20.87
CA LEU A 225 6.44 1.96 -20.18
C LEU A 225 5.20 2.00 -19.28
N LEU A 226 4.35 0.98 -19.36
CA LEU A 226 3.07 0.94 -18.66
C LEU A 226 2.90 -0.36 -17.85
N LEU A 227 2.78 -0.24 -16.53
CA LEU A 227 2.35 -1.36 -15.68
C LEU A 227 0.98 -1.08 -15.08
N VAL A 228 0.01 -1.93 -15.34
CA VAL A 228 -1.30 -1.83 -14.70
C VAL A 228 -1.40 -2.91 -13.63
N VAL A 229 -1.51 -2.51 -12.36
CA VAL A 229 -1.52 -3.43 -11.22
C VAL A 229 -2.93 -3.52 -10.64
N VAL A 230 -3.45 -4.72 -10.39
CA VAL A 230 -4.74 -4.95 -9.71
C VAL A 230 -4.61 -5.99 -8.60
N GLY A 231 -5.50 -5.96 -7.62
CA GLY A 231 -5.55 -6.94 -6.53
C GLY A 231 -6.56 -8.06 -6.78
N GLU A 232 -6.19 -9.32 -6.51
CA GLU A 232 -7.09 -10.47 -6.57
C GLU A 232 -8.34 -10.29 -5.67
N ASN A 233 -8.20 -9.61 -4.54
CA ASN A 233 -9.29 -9.36 -3.60
C ASN A 233 -9.74 -7.90 -3.56
N ASP A 234 -9.38 -7.10 -4.57
CA ASP A 234 -9.96 -5.77 -4.72
C ASP A 234 -11.44 -5.89 -5.14
N MET A 235 -12.33 -5.65 -4.19
CA MET A 235 -13.78 -5.58 -4.44
C MET A 235 -14.32 -4.15 -4.45
N ILE A 236 -13.46 -3.13 -4.31
CA ILE A 236 -13.87 -1.72 -4.25
C ILE A 236 -13.77 -1.11 -5.66
N ALA A 237 -12.58 -1.16 -6.26
CA ALA A 237 -12.39 -0.76 -7.65
C ALA A 237 -12.55 -1.96 -8.61
N GLY A 238 -12.25 -3.17 -8.12
CA GLY A 238 -12.16 -4.34 -8.99
C GLY A 238 -11.02 -4.20 -10.00
N ASN A 239 -11.13 -4.89 -11.15
CA ASN A 239 -10.13 -4.83 -12.21
C ASN A 239 -10.63 -4.17 -13.51
N PHE A 240 -11.90 -3.75 -13.58
CA PHE A 240 -12.51 -3.23 -14.81
C PHE A 240 -11.76 -2.00 -15.35
N SER A 241 -11.50 -1.00 -14.52
CA SER A 241 -10.77 0.20 -14.93
C SER A 241 -9.32 -0.12 -15.31
N GLY A 242 -8.69 -1.07 -14.63
CA GLY A 242 -7.36 -1.54 -15.03
C GLY A 242 -7.38 -2.14 -16.44
N LYS A 243 -8.32 -3.05 -16.71
CA LYS A 243 -8.47 -3.68 -18.03
C LYS A 243 -8.72 -2.63 -19.12
N LEU A 244 -9.58 -1.65 -18.84
CA LEU A 244 -9.88 -0.56 -19.76
C LEU A 244 -8.63 0.26 -20.12
N ILE A 245 -7.82 0.64 -19.12
CA ILE A 245 -6.56 1.37 -19.36
C ILE A 245 -5.64 0.51 -20.24
N PHE A 246 -5.42 -0.74 -19.85
CA PHE A 246 -4.49 -1.62 -20.55
C PHE A 246 -4.91 -1.92 -22.00
N SER A 247 -6.21 -2.16 -22.24
CA SER A 247 -6.74 -2.53 -23.55
C SER A 247 -6.85 -1.37 -24.52
N THR A 248 -7.03 -0.13 -24.02
CA THR A 248 -7.17 1.07 -24.88
C THR A 248 -5.88 1.85 -25.04
N SER A 249 -4.82 1.53 -24.31
CA SER A 249 -3.44 1.91 -24.66
C SER A 249 -2.82 0.91 -25.65
N ASP A 250 -3.52 0.66 -26.76
CA ASP A 250 -3.19 -0.37 -27.77
C ASP A 250 -1.98 -0.06 -28.64
N GLN A 251 -1.61 1.22 -28.76
CA GLN A 251 -0.39 1.73 -29.37
C GLN A 251 0.89 1.40 -28.60
N ILE A 252 0.81 1.13 -27.29
CA ILE A 252 1.97 0.73 -26.48
C ILE A 252 2.25 -0.77 -26.72
N PRO A 253 3.44 -1.12 -27.24
CA PRO A 253 3.82 -2.52 -27.49
C PRO A 253 3.77 -3.38 -26.22
N PHE A 254 3.44 -4.67 -26.36
CA PHE A 254 3.42 -5.63 -25.23
C PHE A 254 4.80 -5.87 -24.60
N ASP A 255 5.91 -5.57 -25.29
CA ASP A 255 7.24 -5.58 -24.65
C ASP A 255 7.52 -4.33 -23.80
N GLN A 256 6.59 -3.37 -23.77
CA GLN A 256 6.64 -2.13 -22.97
C GLN A 256 5.48 -2.00 -21.99
N LYS A 257 4.58 -2.99 -21.93
CA LYS A 257 3.49 -2.98 -20.95
C LYS A 257 3.15 -4.38 -20.46
N ASP A 258 2.75 -4.47 -19.20
CA ASP A 258 2.26 -5.71 -18.59
C ASP A 258 1.02 -5.40 -17.71
N PHE A 259 0.10 -6.37 -17.65
CA PHE A 259 -0.99 -6.37 -16.67
C PHE A 259 -0.66 -7.31 -15.50
N ILE A 260 -0.60 -6.76 -14.29
CA ILE A 260 -0.14 -7.46 -13.09
C ILE A 260 -1.32 -7.70 -12.14
N ILE A 261 -1.47 -8.93 -11.65
CA ILE A 261 -2.44 -9.30 -10.63
C ILE A 261 -1.68 -9.72 -9.36
N GLN A 262 -1.83 -8.92 -8.32
CA GLN A 262 -1.37 -9.25 -6.96
C GLN A 262 -2.23 -10.39 -6.41
N ARG A 263 -1.59 -11.39 -5.81
CA ARG A 263 -2.27 -12.58 -5.27
C ARG A 263 -2.26 -12.57 -3.75
N THR A 264 -3.39 -12.96 -3.17
CA THR A 264 -3.49 -13.10 -1.71
C THR A 264 -2.89 -14.42 -1.27
N ASP A 265 -1.94 -14.34 -0.35
CA ASP A 265 -1.31 -15.48 0.31
C ASP A 265 -1.67 -15.53 1.79
N ARG A 266 -2.22 -16.66 2.21
CA ARG A 266 -2.69 -16.90 3.58
C ARG A 266 -1.91 -18.02 4.28
N HIS A 267 -0.71 -18.36 3.77
CA HIS A 267 0.15 -19.40 4.33
C HIS A 267 0.59 -19.08 5.76
N GLY A 268 1.03 -17.85 6.01
CA GLY A 268 1.51 -17.42 7.32
C GLY A 268 0.70 -16.28 7.96
N SER A 269 1.27 -15.67 9.01
CA SER A 269 0.65 -14.59 9.77
C SER A 269 1.61 -13.40 9.98
N PRO A 270 1.17 -12.15 9.73
CA PRO A 270 -0.10 -11.80 9.08
C PRO A 270 -0.16 -12.33 7.65
N ALA A 271 -1.37 -12.54 7.13
CA ALA A 271 -1.58 -12.90 5.74
C ALA A 271 -1.22 -11.72 4.82
N LEU A 272 -0.72 -12.03 3.63
CA LEU A 272 -0.43 -11.04 2.59
C LEU A 272 -1.67 -10.89 1.72
N VAL A 273 -2.40 -9.79 1.87
CA VAL A 273 -3.72 -9.61 1.26
C VAL A 273 -3.66 -8.59 0.12
N ALA A 274 -4.03 -9.04 -1.08
CA ALA A 274 -4.10 -8.22 -2.28
C ALA A 274 -5.50 -7.58 -2.45
N ASP A 275 -5.96 -6.84 -1.44
CA ASP A 275 -7.21 -6.07 -1.49
C ASP A 275 -6.98 -4.61 -1.91
N HIS A 276 -8.04 -3.82 -2.02
CA HIS A 276 -7.98 -2.42 -2.46
C HIS A 276 -7.12 -1.50 -1.57
N PHE A 277 -6.78 -1.93 -0.37
CA PHE A 277 -5.95 -1.14 0.55
C PHE A 277 -4.51 -1.64 0.59
N ALA A 278 -4.15 -2.69 -0.13
CA ALA A 278 -2.79 -3.22 -0.19
C ALA A 278 -1.71 -2.15 -0.49
N PRO A 279 -1.95 -1.10 -1.31
CA PRO A 279 -0.96 -0.04 -1.53
C PRO A 279 -0.90 1.05 -0.44
N VAL A 280 -1.74 0.97 0.61
CA VAL A 280 -1.73 1.91 1.74
C VAL A 280 -0.65 1.49 2.71
N CYS A 281 0.36 2.34 2.89
CA CYS A 281 1.59 2.02 3.61
C CYS A 281 1.94 3.14 4.60
N ILE A 282 1.29 3.12 5.77
CA ILE A 282 1.53 4.07 6.86
C ILE A 282 2.82 3.67 7.60
N PRO A 283 3.84 4.56 7.71
CA PRO A 283 5.11 4.24 8.37
C PRO A 283 4.94 3.72 9.79
N ASN A 284 5.83 2.81 10.21
CA ASN A 284 5.88 2.24 11.57
C ASN A 284 4.56 1.58 12.01
N SER A 285 3.87 0.93 11.07
CA SER A 285 2.61 0.24 11.34
C SER A 285 2.54 -1.06 10.55
N SER A 286 1.57 -1.91 10.88
CA SER A 286 1.28 -3.15 10.15
C SER A 286 0.69 -2.93 8.75
N TRP A 287 0.51 -1.68 8.33
CA TRP A 287 0.10 -1.33 6.98
C TRP A 287 1.25 -1.41 5.97
N VAL A 288 2.50 -1.57 6.43
CA VAL A 288 3.62 -1.84 5.52
C VAL A 288 4.01 -3.30 5.65
N ASP A 289 3.94 -4.04 4.55
CA ASP A 289 4.26 -5.47 4.54
C ASP A 289 4.97 -5.94 3.24
N ALA A 290 5.08 -7.25 3.05
CA ALA A 290 5.75 -7.82 1.89
C ALA A 290 5.06 -7.51 0.55
N VAL A 291 3.75 -7.24 0.53
CA VAL A 291 3.04 -6.84 -0.69
C VAL A 291 3.56 -5.50 -1.18
N ASP A 292 3.88 -4.56 -0.27
CA ASP A 292 4.55 -3.32 -0.65
C ASP A 292 5.92 -3.59 -1.28
N TYR A 293 6.80 -4.27 -0.53
CA TYR A 293 8.21 -4.41 -0.90
C TYR A 293 8.39 -5.20 -2.19
N TYR A 294 7.68 -6.31 -2.36
CA TYR A 294 7.87 -7.22 -3.49
C TYR A 294 6.87 -7.02 -4.62
N SER A 295 5.83 -6.21 -4.44
CA SER A 295 4.92 -5.82 -5.53
C SER A 295 5.03 -4.33 -5.86
N THR A 296 4.29 -3.44 -5.20
CA THR A 296 4.14 -2.05 -5.67
C THR A 296 5.47 -1.31 -5.71
N TRP A 297 6.34 -1.49 -4.70
CA TRP A 297 7.63 -0.81 -4.64
C TRP A 297 8.58 -1.42 -5.66
N LYS A 298 8.80 -2.75 -5.62
CA LYS A 298 9.65 -3.48 -6.58
C LYS A 298 9.31 -3.16 -8.03
N LEU A 299 8.02 -3.24 -8.40
CA LEU A 299 7.58 -3.03 -9.78
C LEU A 299 7.83 -1.59 -10.22
N PHE A 300 7.52 -0.60 -9.39
CA PHE A 300 7.69 0.80 -9.78
C PHE A 300 9.15 1.24 -9.82
N ASP A 301 9.91 0.77 -8.84
CA ASP A 301 11.36 0.90 -8.78
C ASP A 301 12.01 0.37 -10.07
N ALA A 302 11.69 -0.86 -10.44
CA ALA A 302 12.22 -1.49 -11.64
C ALA A 302 11.74 -0.79 -12.92
N LEU A 303 10.47 -0.34 -12.96
CA LEU A 303 9.91 0.38 -14.09
C LEU A 303 10.62 1.71 -14.32
N THR A 304 10.89 2.46 -13.24
CA THR A 304 11.61 3.74 -13.29
C THR A 304 13.11 3.54 -13.55
N ASP A 305 13.74 2.53 -12.94
CA ASP A 305 15.13 2.17 -13.22
C ASP A 305 15.33 1.85 -14.71
N TYR A 306 14.42 1.08 -15.30
CA TYR A 306 14.50 0.74 -16.72
C TYR A 306 14.22 1.95 -17.61
N ALA A 307 13.16 2.71 -17.30
CA ALA A 307 12.79 3.91 -18.05
C ALA A 307 13.88 4.99 -18.06
N PHE A 308 14.61 5.15 -16.95
CA PHE A 308 15.55 6.26 -16.75
C PHE A 308 17.01 5.88 -17.00
N TYR A 309 17.37 4.61 -16.77
CA TYR A 309 18.76 4.15 -16.77
C TYR A 309 18.99 2.88 -17.59
N GLY A 310 17.93 2.23 -18.10
CA GLY A 310 18.04 0.99 -18.87
C GLY A 310 18.41 -0.24 -18.03
N THR A 311 18.17 -0.20 -16.72
CA THR A 311 18.49 -1.29 -15.77
C THR A 311 17.24 -1.90 -15.15
N SER A 312 17.33 -3.10 -14.57
CA SER A 312 16.23 -3.75 -13.84
C SER A 312 15.02 -4.14 -14.71
N HIS A 313 15.18 -4.27 -16.03
CA HIS A 313 14.10 -4.67 -16.95
C HIS A 313 13.41 -5.97 -16.51
N GLU A 314 14.21 -6.96 -16.10
CA GLU A 314 13.77 -8.25 -15.63
C GLU A 314 12.87 -8.17 -14.40
N PHE A 315 12.82 -7.06 -13.66
CA PHE A 315 11.95 -6.92 -12.50
C PHE A 315 10.61 -6.23 -12.82
N CYS A 316 10.46 -5.60 -14.00
CA CYS A 316 9.28 -4.82 -14.35
C CYS A 316 8.52 -5.31 -15.57
N LEU A 317 9.16 -5.97 -16.56
CA LEU A 317 8.53 -6.34 -17.82
C LEU A 317 8.90 -7.76 -18.27
N GLY A 318 8.01 -8.37 -19.07
CA GLY A 318 8.30 -9.59 -19.84
C GLY A 318 7.98 -10.90 -19.13
N ASN A 319 7.18 -10.85 -18.06
CA ASN A 319 6.73 -12.01 -17.29
C ASN A 319 7.90 -12.93 -16.86
N THR A 320 8.93 -12.33 -16.28
CA THR A 320 10.11 -13.07 -15.79
C THR A 320 9.84 -13.67 -14.39
N PRO A 321 10.64 -14.66 -13.95
CA PRO A 321 10.65 -15.09 -12.55
C PRO A 321 10.88 -13.94 -11.56
N GLU A 322 11.78 -13.01 -11.87
CA GLU A 322 12.16 -11.88 -11.01
C GLU A 322 11.00 -10.88 -10.84
N GLN A 323 10.27 -10.59 -11.92
CA GLN A 323 9.06 -9.76 -11.90
C GLN A 323 7.97 -10.42 -11.05
N ARG A 324 7.78 -11.75 -11.18
CA ARG A 324 6.75 -12.50 -10.43
C ARG A 324 7.09 -12.77 -8.96
N PHE A 325 8.36 -12.82 -8.61
CA PHE A 325 8.84 -13.24 -7.29
C PHE A 325 8.37 -12.34 -6.14
N MET A 326 7.79 -12.94 -5.10
CA MET A 326 7.22 -12.22 -3.94
C MET A 326 7.98 -12.46 -2.62
N GLY A 327 9.18 -13.03 -2.67
CA GLY A 327 9.91 -13.45 -1.48
C GLY A 327 9.53 -14.85 -1.00
N ASN A 328 10.10 -15.25 0.14
CA ASN A 328 9.78 -16.50 0.82
C ASN A 328 9.29 -16.18 2.24
N TRP A 329 8.29 -16.91 2.71
CA TRP A 329 7.97 -17.00 4.12
C TRP A 329 9.19 -17.45 4.92
N ASN A 330 9.26 -17.14 6.22
CA ASN A 330 10.43 -17.45 7.05
C ASN A 330 10.72 -18.96 7.22
N ASP A 331 9.78 -19.82 6.85
CA ASP A 331 9.93 -21.28 6.79
C ASP A 331 10.48 -21.79 5.44
N GLY A 332 10.77 -20.88 4.51
CA GLY A 332 11.29 -21.19 3.17
C GLY A 332 10.22 -21.43 2.12
N THR A 333 8.93 -21.42 2.47
CA THR A 333 7.84 -21.55 1.51
C THR A 333 7.80 -20.30 0.61
N PRO A 334 7.79 -20.42 -0.73
CA PRO A 334 7.61 -19.28 -1.59
C PRO A 334 6.28 -18.59 -1.36
N VAL A 335 6.27 -17.25 -1.30
CA VAL A 335 5.03 -16.48 -1.35
C VAL A 335 4.40 -16.68 -2.73
N LYS A 336 3.07 -16.74 -2.81
CA LYS A 336 2.37 -16.78 -4.10
C LYS A 336 2.85 -15.67 -5.03
N GLU A 337 3.30 -16.07 -6.21
CA GLU A 337 3.80 -15.17 -7.24
C GLU A 337 2.72 -14.19 -7.74
N LEU A 338 3.16 -13.03 -8.23
CA LEU A 338 2.33 -12.17 -9.06
C LEU A 338 1.92 -12.92 -10.33
N THR A 339 0.70 -12.70 -10.81
CA THR A 339 0.32 -13.13 -12.16
C THR A 339 0.56 -11.98 -13.13
N VAL A 340 1.21 -12.26 -14.26
CA VAL A 340 1.49 -11.30 -15.34
C VAL A 340 0.81 -11.79 -16.62
N THR A 341 0.12 -10.90 -17.34
CA THR A 341 -0.62 -11.25 -18.56
C THR A 341 -0.72 -10.08 -19.54
N ASP A 342 -0.74 -10.39 -20.83
CA ASP A 342 -1.04 -9.46 -21.92
C ASP A 342 -2.50 -9.54 -22.39
N THR A 343 -3.27 -10.48 -21.84
CA THR A 343 -4.68 -10.71 -22.18
C THR A 343 -5.54 -10.74 -20.91
N PRO A 344 -5.74 -9.60 -20.24
CA PRO A 344 -6.33 -9.54 -18.89
C PRO A 344 -7.84 -9.73 -18.79
#